data_AF-A0A139XFP4-F1
#
_entry.id   AF-A0A139XFP4-F1
#
_cell.length_a   1.000
_cell.length_b   1.000
_cell.length_c   1.000
_cell.angle_alpha   90.00
_cell.angle_beta   90.00
_cell.angle_gamma   90.00
#
_symmetry.space_group_name_H-M   'P 1'
#
loop_
_entity.id
_entity.type
_entity.pdbx_description
1 polymer ?
#
loop_
_entity_poly.entity_id
_entity_poly.type
_entity_poly.pdbx_seq_one_letter_code
_entity_poly.pdbx_strand_id
1 'polypeptide(L)' 'MFFPNRDAPPGSRIFEQFFTIKTVEKGTGLGLSISQEIIEQKHKGKLYFCSELGQGTEFLIEILVK' A
#
# COMPACT_ATOMS: atom_id res chain seq x y z
N MET A 1 -3.35 -5.95 -19.18
CA MET A 1 -2.71 -4.62 -19.02
C MET A 1 -1.41 -4.87 -18.25
N PHE A 2 -0.26 -4.65 -18.89
CA PHE A 2 1.05 -4.91 -18.32
C PHE A 2 1.58 -3.59 -17.76
N PHE A 3 1.74 -3.48 -16.43
CA PHE A 3 2.32 -2.31 -15.78
C PHE A 3 3.79 -2.61 -15.45
N PRO A 4 4.76 -2.20 -16.30
CA PRO A 4 6.18 -2.32 -15.97
C PRO A 4 6.53 -1.34 -14.83
N ASN A 5 7.47 -1.74 -13.95
CA ASN A 5 7.83 -1.15 -12.65
C ASN A 5 6.83 -1.43 -11.51
N ARG A 6 6.86 -2.66 -10.96
CA ARG A 6 6.15 -3.03 -9.70
C ARG A 6 7.02 -2.81 -8.46
N ASP A 7 7.77 -1.72 -8.40
CA ASP A 7 8.75 -1.55 -7.33
C ASP A 7 8.14 -0.87 -6.11
N ALA A 8 7.55 -1.70 -5.26
CA ALA A 8 7.71 -1.52 -3.83
C ALA A 8 8.29 -2.82 -3.28
N PRO A 9 9.55 -2.83 -2.81
CA PRO A 9 10.06 -4.00 -2.12
C PRO A 9 9.13 -4.31 -0.93
N PRO A 10 8.78 -5.59 -0.69
CA PRO A 10 8.07 -5.96 0.53
C PRO A 10 8.88 -5.44 1.72
N GLY A 11 8.31 -4.50 2.48
CA GLY A 11 9.01 -3.81 3.59
C GLY A 11 9.13 -2.28 3.48
N SER A 12 8.34 -1.60 2.63
CA SER A 12 8.27 -0.13 2.68
C SER A 12 7.66 0.36 4.01
N ARG A 13 8.30 1.37 4.63
CA ARG A 13 7.90 1.94 5.93
C ARG A 13 6.45 2.44 5.96
N ILE A 14 5.86 2.77 4.81
CA ILE A 14 4.46 3.24 4.72
C ILE A 14 3.43 2.19 5.14
N PHE A 15 3.82 0.91 5.20
CA PHE A 15 2.98 -0.19 5.67
C PHE A 15 3.22 -0.54 7.15
N GLU A 16 4.17 0.11 7.82
CA GLU A 16 4.36 -0.06 9.26
C GLU A 16 3.17 0.51 10.02
N GLN A 17 2.74 -0.20 11.06
CA GLN A 17 1.69 0.30 11.95
C GLN A 17 2.14 1.63 12.57
N PHE A 18 1.21 2.59 12.61
CA PHE A 18 1.42 3.94 13.14
C PHE A 18 2.34 4.84 12.32
N PHE A 19 2.82 4.38 11.16
CA PHE A 19 3.55 5.27 10.25
C PHE A 19 2.61 6.30 9.63
N THR A 20 2.94 7.58 9.77
CA THR A 20 2.17 8.68 9.18
C THR A 20 3.09 9.88 8.90
N ILE A 21 2.87 10.52 7.75
CA ILE A 21 3.47 11.83 7.43
C ILE A 21 2.58 13.00 7.88
N LYS A 22 1.38 12.71 8.37
CA LYS A 22 0.48 13.71 8.95
C LYS A 22 0.91 13.99 10.38
N THR A 23 0.63 15.21 10.85
CA THR A 23 0.78 15.54 12.27
C THR A 23 -0.02 14.56 13.14
N VAL A 24 0.45 14.32 14.36
CA VAL A 24 -0.05 13.28 15.29
C VAL A 24 -1.59 13.32 15.47
N GLU A 25 -2.19 14.50 15.37
CA GLU A 25 -3.64 14.69 15.55
C GLU A 25 -4.51 14.41 14.30
N LYS A 26 -3.90 14.12 13.13
CA LYS A 26 -4.63 14.03 11.84
C LYS A 26 -4.61 12.65 11.17
N GLY A 27 -4.00 11.65 11.78
CA GLY A 27 -4.04 10.27 11.27
C GLY A 27 -3.29 9.29 12.16
N THR A 28 -3.86 8.11 12.36
CA THR A 28 -3.31 7.06 13.22
C THR A 28 -2.24 6.21 12.55
N GLY A 29 -2.05 6.34 11.22
CA GLY A 29 -1.09 5.52 10.48
C GLY A 29 -1.46 4.03 10.37
N LEU A 30 -2.74 3.67 10.55
CA LEU A 30 -3.20 2.27 10.55
C LEU A 30 -3.79 1.80 9.22
N GLY A 31 -4.17 2.72 8.33
CA GLY A 31 -4.93 2.38 7.12
C GLY A 31 -4.17 1.42 6.20
N LEU A 32 -2.93 1.77 5.83
CA LEU A 32 -2.13 0.98 4.90
C LEU A 32 -1.71 -0.37 5.47
N SER A 33 -1.37 -0.45 6.76
CA SER A 33 -1.02 -1.72 7.42
C SER A 33 -2.21 -2.69 7.41
N ILE A 34 -3.42 -2.19 7.72
CA ILE A 34 -4.65 -3.01 7.70
C ILE A 34 -4.98 -3.43 6.26
N SER A 35 -4.85 -2.53 5.28
CA SER A 35 -5.08 -2.87 3.88
C SER A 35 -4.14 -3.98 3.39
N GLN A 36 -2.85 -3.91 3.72
CA GLN A 36 -1.89 -4.95 3.36
C GLN A 36 -2.28 -6.30 3.96
N GLU A 37 -2.62 -6.33 5.26
CA GLU A 37 -3.06 -7.55 5.93
C GLU A 37 -4.30 -8.16 5.26
N ILE A 38 -5.32 -7.34 4.99
CA ILE A 38 -6.54 -7.81 4.32
C ILE A 38 -6.20 -8.38 2.93
N ILE A 39 -5.46 -7.66 2.12
CA ILE A 39 -5.19 -8.05 0.73
C ILE A 39 -4.30 -9.30 0.69
N GLU A 40 -3.17 -9.30 1.38
CA GLU A 40 -2.18 -10.38 1.30
C GLU A 40 -2.55 -11.59 2.17
N GLN A 41 -3.01 -11.37 3.41
CA GLN A 41 -3.25 -12.47 4.34
C GLN A 41 -4.63 -13.09 4.15
N LYS A 42 -5.67 -12.27 4.07
CA LYS A 42 -7.05 -12.74 3.96
C LYS A 42 -7.43 -13.12 2.53
N HIS A 43 -7.06 -12.31 1.54
CA HIS A 43 -7.44 -12.51 0.15
C HIS A 43 -6.38 -13.20 -0.71
N LYS A 44 -5.17 -13.45 -0.17
CA LYS A 44 -4.02 -14.01 -0.92
C LYS A 44 -3.72 -13.22 -2.20
N GLY A 45 -4.05 -11.93 -2.18
CA GLY A 45 -3.80 -10.98 -3.23
C GLY A 45 -2.43 -10.31 -3.08
N LYS A 46 -2.21 -9.25 -3.85
CA LYS A 46 -0.99 -8.43 -3.80
C LYS A 46 -1.35 -6.96 -3.82
N LEU A 47 -0.59 -6.17 -3.05
CA LEU A 47 -0.69 -4.72 -3.02
C LEU A 47 0.61 -4.12 -3.55
N TYR A 48 0.49 -3.23 -4.54
CA TYR A 48 1.59 -2.48 -5.11
C TYR A 48 1.31 -0.99 -5.01
N PHE A 49 2.34 -0.17 -5.13
CA PHE A 49 2.18 1.26 -5.30
C PHE A 49 3.25 1.83 -6.23
N CYS A 50 2.89 2.91 -6.90
CA CYS A 50 3.79 3.76 -7.66
C CYS A 50 3.58 5.20 -7.17
N SER A 51 4.66 5.90 -6.84
CA SER A 51 4.59 7.29 -6.41
C SER A 51 5.61 8.10 -7.19
N GLU A 52 5.19 9.25 -7.70
CA GLU A 52 6.06 10.21 -8.34
C GLU A 52 5.81 11.61 -7.76
N LEU A 53 6.89 12.28 -7.38
CA LEU A 53 6.83 13.59 -6.75
C LEU A 53 6.16 14.60 -7.68
N GLY A 54 5.13 15.28 -7.18
CA GLY A 54 4.36 16.25 -7.97
C GLY A 54 3.29 15.63 -8.87
N GLN A 55 3.28 14.31 -9.08
CA GLN A 55 2.24 13.61 -9.84
C GLN A 55 1.26 12.84 -8.94
N GLY A 56 1.70 12.47 -7.74
CA GLY A 56 0.88 11.80 -6.74
C GLY A 56 1.29 10.34 -6.53
N THR A 57 0.35 9.56 -6.01
CA THR A 57 0.58 8.16 -5.64
C THR A 57 -0.59 7.31 -6.09
N GLU A 58 -0.29 6.23 -6.79
CA GLU A 58 -1.24 5.22 -7.23
C GLU A 58 -1.01 3.91 -6.48
N PHE A 59 -2.08 3.25 -6.06
CA PHE A 59 -2.05 1.93 -5.44
C PHE A 59 -2.76 0.92 -6.35
N LEU A 60 -2.15 -0.23 -6.55
CA LEU A 60 -2.69 -1.33 -7.36
C LEU A 60 -2.96 -2.53 -6.46
N ILE A 61 -4.20 -3.03 -6.52
CA ILE A 61 -4.66 -4.18 -5.75
C ILE A 61 -4.95 -5.32 -6.72
N GLU A 62 -4.24 -6.43 -6.57
CA GLU A 62 -4.49 -7.67 -7.31
C GLU A 62 -5.18 -8.67 -6.38
N ILE A 63 -6.41 -9.08 -6.70
CA ILE A 63 -7.16 -10.10 -5.97
C ILE A 63 -7.60 -11.18 -6.95
N LEU A 64 -7.53 -12.44 -6.51
CA LEU A 64 -8.03 -13.58 -7.28
C LEU A 64 -9.56 -13.55 -7.30
N VAL A 65 -10.13 -13.55 -8.51
CA VAL A 65 -11.57 -13.75 -8.72
C VAL A 65 -11.81 -15.26 -8.87
N LYS A 66 -12.83 -15.78 -8.18
CA LYS A 66 -13.30 -17.15 -8.36
C LYS A 66 -14.12 -17.29 -9.64
#